data_AF-A0A163F0D6-F1
#
_entry.id   AF-A0A163F0D6-F1
#
_cell.length_a   1.000
_cell.length_b   1.000
_cell.length_c   1.000
_cell.angle_alpha   90.00
_cell.angle_beta   90.00
_cell.angle_gamma   90.00
#
_symmetry.space_group_name_H-M   'P 1'
#
loop_
_entity.id
_entity.type
_entity.pdbx_description
1 polymer ?
#
loop_
_entity_poly.entity_id
_entity_poly.type
_entity_poly.pdbx_seq_one_letter_code
_entity_poly.pdbx_strand_id
1 'polypeptide(L)'
;MEYRENYYDTMANSQRVSSQGEWSPPPPQFEEHDHIYTAQDSSHANSPPSPYSAMPHSPPPPLSPSLHTFQHVAPQEYNQGVSTEKETPYTTHMAVGSPTPDYSAPQVVPSQRAYPFSSQPFSPASHGGSTLGSPQPRPYTFKEHVDTNDQHTSRAGSVPPPVPPKDDRKCGMKKRTFCLLMGCVVFWLIALAVGLGAGLGIGLKKKGGNEVQSDPFCREHPRLCIGGALNAEYISKKGAFNGSGIALAGESWNPNDGTLFTLYFQHHTGDIRSLKYTKGQKWVGGSESTIVASDAKNATPISAVSYVANATQFFHVFYVGKDNTVKQVTQTNASTTALLWTPGTINSQNLKVYDSPSSGLQACWKGNYYGDSDFTNFPTNTGKPNEIPFDNRLGMNLWYALDNSTFQQYAWYAGNDDWQQIKKWQGFNTQAGVGCFSWGAGTTQYAMMVSKDEDVEFYWKDSDTNTSTQVRNDEHPINAWENATAAAIQDVWPSTSLGYTSFFYAQLADRSIRGYDVLFGAENTSYPHRENFTVQTPAAPLYALGGTHFSVTSVSEMNEKGDVLYDSLYVFFQTQGDDITAATRRVHGGEWTIAPLKVPDA
;
A
#
# COMPACT_ATOMS: atom_id res chain seq x y z
N MET A 1 -20.77 -68.61 12.27
CA MET A 1 -21.70 -67.58 11.80
C MET A 1 -20.89 -66.70 10.87
N GLU A 2 -20.71 -67.04 9.59
CA GLU A 2 -21.71 -67.19 8.51
C GLU A 2 -22.21 -65.82 8.00
N TYR A 3 -22.18 -65.51 6.69
CA TYR A 3 -21.75 -66.30 5.52
C TYR A 3 -21.04 -65.42 4.46
N ARG A 4 -20.64 -66.07 3.35
CA ARG A 4 -19.82 -65.56 2.22
C ARG A 4 -20.31 -64.26 1.54
N GLU A 5 -19.50 -63.39 0.90
CA GLU A 5 -18.27 -63.49 0.06
C GLU A 5 -18.56 -63.60 -1.48
N ASN A 6 -17.78 -62.89 -2.31
CA ASN A 6 -17.56 -63.06 -3.79
C ASN A 6 -18.64 -62.56 -4.80
N TYR A 7 -18.32 -62.15 -6.07
CA TYR A 7 -17.05 -61.80 -6.76
C TYR A 7 -17.30 -60.93 -8.04
N TYR A 8 -16.36 -60.02 -8.36
CA TYR A 8 -15.70 -59.75 -9.66
C TYR A 8 -16.47 -59.52 -11.01
N ASP A 9 -16.33 -58.29 -11.53
CA ASP A 9 -15.39 -57.88 -12.63
C ASP A 9 -15.77 -57.86 -14.16
N THR A 10 -15.02 -57.03 -14.89
CA THR A 10 -14.70 -56.98 -16.36
C THR A 10 -15.64 -56.42 -17.46
N MET A 11 -15.29 -55.20 -17.91
CA MET A 11 -14.88 -54.80 -19.30
C MET A 11 -15.83 -54.64 -20.53
N ALA A 12 -15.48 -53.60 -21.33
CA ALA A 12 -15.41 -53.51 -22.82
C ALA A 12 -16.62 -53.11 -23.73
N ASN A 13 -16.71 -51.80 -24.02
CA ASN A 13 -16.42 -51.16 -25.34
C ASN A 13 -17.10 -51.60 -26.68
N SER A 14 -17.97 -50.75 -27.25
CA SER A 14 -18.14 -50.44 -28.71
C SER A 14 -19.18 -49.31 -28.92
N GLN A 15 -18.90 -48.17 -29.57
CA GLN A 15 -18.88 -47.81 -31.02
C GLN A 15 -20.23 -47.60 -31.76
N ARG A 16 -20.56 -46.31 -32.05
CA ARG A 16 -21.37 -45.77 -33.19
C ARG A 16 -22.88 -46.17 -33.21
N VAL A 17 -23.83 -45.51 -33.90
CA VAL A 17 -23.87 -44.59 -35.07
C VAL A 17 -24.85 -43.40 -34.80
N SER A 18 -24.84 -42.37 -35.66
CA SER A 18 -25.63 -41.12 -35.61
C SER A 18 -27.09 -41.19 -36.09
N SER A 19 -27.91 -40.20 -35.69
CA SER A 19 -28.97 -39.62 -36.55
C SER A 19 -29.17 -38.12 -36.29
N GLN A 20 -29.80 -37.43 -37.24
CA GLN A 20 -30.35 -36.06 -37.09
C GLN A 20 -31.64 -36.12 -36.24
N GLY A 21 -32.19 -35.03 -35.66
CA GLY A 21 -31.78 -33.62 -35.63
C GLY A 21 -32.97 -32.68 -35.87
N GLU A 22 -33.33 -31.84 -34.90
CA GLU A 22 -34.50 -30.95 -34.97
C GLU A 22 -34.29 -29.63 -34.18
N TRP A 23 -35.28 -28.71 -34.18
CA TRP A 23 -35.08 -27.26 -33.98
C TRP A 23 -35.76 -26.65 -32.73
N SER A 24 -35.25 -25.49 -32.30
CA SER A 24 -35.88 -24.47 -31.43
C SER A 24 -36.11 -24.83 -29.93
N PRO A 25 -36.37 -23.83 -29.04
CA PRO A 25 -36.34 -22.37 -29.20
C PRO A 25 -35.27 -21.64 -28.33
N PRO A 26 -35.04 -20.33 -28.50
CA PRO A 26 -34.20 -19.53 -27.59
C PRO A 26 -34.86 -19.29 -26.22
N PRO A 27 -34.09 -18.94 -25.17
CA PRO A 27 -34.63 -18.58 -23.85
C PRO A 27 -35.39 -17.24 -23.88
N PRO A 28 -36.33 -17.00 -22.95
CA PRO A 28 -37.14 -15.79 -22.91
C PRO A 28 -36.30 -14.56 -22.55
N GLN A 29 -36.56 -13.46 -23.25
CA GLN A 29 -36.14 -12.13 -22.82
C GLN A 29 -37.04 -11.68 -21.66
N PHE A 30 -36.44 -11.19 -20.57
CA PHE A 30 -37.18 -10.43 -19.56
C PHE A 30 -37.27 -8.97 -20.03
N GLU A 31 -38.50 -8.48 -20.16
CA GLU A 31 -38.81 -7.14 -20.65
C GLU A 31 -39.13 -6.23 -19.45
N GLU A 32 -38.24 -5.28 -19.14
CA GLU A 32 -38.38 -4.37 -18.00
C GLU A 32 -39.63 -3.49 -18.17
N HIS A 33 -40.61 -3.67 -17.28
CA HIS A 33 -41.85 -2.89 -17.24
C HIS A 33 -41.78 -1.80 -16.16
N ASP A 34 -41.25 -0.64 -16.53
CA ASP A 34 -41.35 0.58 -15.73
C ASP A 34 -42.81 1.06 -15.65
N HIS A 35 -43.50 0.66 -14.58
CA HIS A 35 -44.85 1.14 -14.27
C HIS A 35 -44.86 2.17 -13.14
N ILE A 36 -44.61 3.43 -13.54
CA ILE A 36 -45.01 4.61 -12.78
C ILE A 36 -46.52 4.55 -12.53
N TYR A 37 -46.93 4.58 -11.26
CA TYR A 37 -48.34 4.78 -10.88
C TYR A 37 -48.51 6.07 -10.10
N THR A 38 -49.32 6.97 -10.66
CA THR A 38 -49.78 8.21 -10.03
C THR A 38 -50.79 7.91 -8.92
N ALA A 39 -50.74 8.67 -7.83
CA ALA A 39 -51.68 8.56 -6.73
C ALA A 39 -53.10 9.06 -7.08
N GLN A 40 -54.14 8.42 -6.55
CA GLN A 40 -55.46 9.01 -6.37
C GLN A 40 -56.29 8.32 -5.27
N ASP A 41 -57.22 9.05 -4.65
CA ASP A 41 -58.04 8.62 -3.51
C ASP A 41 -59.07 7.51 -3.82
N SER A 42 -59.46 6.69 -2.83
CA SER A 42 -60.79 6.84 -2.17
C SER A 42 -61.19 5.73 -1.15
N SER A 43 -61.57 6.18 0.05
CA SER A 43 -62.63 5.71 0.99
C SER A 43 -63.22 4.26 1.03
N HIS A 44 -63.32 3.73 2.27
CA HIS A 44 -64.36 2.78 2.81
C HIS A 44 -64.48 1.35 2.18
N ALA A 45 -64.62 0.21 2.89
CA ALA A 45 -65.35 -0.09 4.13
C ALA A 45 -65.09 -1.50 4.73
N ASN A 46 -65.17 -1.61 6.08
CA ASN A 46 -65.70 -2.70 6.94
C ASN A 46 -65.62 -4.21 6.54
N SER A 47 -65.02 -5.03 7.42
CA SER A 47 -65.56 -6.26 8.11
C SER A 47 -64.45 -7.30 8.43
N PRO A 48 -64.67 -8.33 9.29
CA PRO A 48 -64.94 -8.29 10.73
C PRO A 48 -63.88 -9.09 11.56
N PRO A 49 -63.83 -8.97 12.90
CA PRO A 49 -62.76 -9.57 13.72
C PRO A 49 -62.98 -11.04 14.13
N SER A 50 -61.90 -11.73 14.48
CA SER A 50 -61.89 -13.06 15.14
C SER A 50 -60.77 -13.11 16.23
N PRO A 51 -60.87 -13.95 17.28
CA PRO A 51 -60.39 -13.52 18.60
C PRO A 51 -59.37 -14.43 19.32
N TYR A 52 -58.85 -13.90 20.45
CA TYR A 52 -58.14 -14.57 21.56
C TYR A 52 -56.81 -15.30 21.31
N SER A 53 -55.75 -14.66 21.80
CA SER A 53 -54.92 -15.25 22.86
C SER A 53 -54.33 -14.14 23.73
N ALA A 54 -54.43 -14.27 25.05
CA ALA A 54 -53.93 -13.28 26.01
C ALA A 54 -52.88 -13.92 26.93
N MET A 55 -51.75 -13.24 27.11
CA MET A 55 -50.69 -13.58 28.06
C MET A 55 -50.33 -12.31 28.86
N PRO A 56 -49.83 -12.45 30.11
CA PRO A 56 -50.00 -11.40 31.12
C PRO A 56 -49.00 -10.23 31.02
N HIS A 57 -49.42 -9.09 31.58
CA HIS A 57 -48.62 -7.88 31.67
C HIS A 57 -47.35 -8.05 32.53
N SER A 58 -46.24 -7.52 32.02
CA SER A 58 -45.11 -7.07 32.87
C SER A 58 -45.27 -5.57 33.19
N PRO A 59 -44.86 -5.10 34.38
CA PRO A 59 -44.95 -3.69 34.74
C PRO A 59 -43.94 -2.82 33.95
N PRO A 60 -44.24 -1.54 33.71
CA PRO A 60 -43.30 -0.62 33.06
C PRO A 60 -42.10 -0.31 33.97
N PRO A 61 -40.89 -0.06 33.40
CA PRO A 61 -39.74 0.41 34.16
C PRO A 61 -39.96 1.83 34.72
N PRO A 62 -39.28 2.20 35.81
CA PRO A 62 -39.44 3.52 36.44
C PRO A 62 -38.91 4.65 35.54
N LEU A 63 -39.60 5.79 35.58
CA LEU A 63 -39.22 7.02 34.87
C LEU A 63 -37.92 7.60 35.45
N SER A 64 -36.91 7.78 34.59
CA SER A 64 -35.72 8.58 34.91
C SER A 64 -36.08 10.07 35.02
N PRO A 65 -35.43 10.84 35.92
CA PRO A 65 -35.76 12.24 36.15
C PRO A 65 -35.34 13.16 34.99
N SER A 66 -36.04 14.30 34.89
CA SER A 66 -35.84 15.32 33.85
C SER A 66 -34.42 15.92 33.85
N LEU A 67 -33.81 16.05 32.66
CA LEU A 67 -32.64 16.92 32.49
C LEU A 67 -33.00 18.38 32.81
N HIS A 68 -32.08 19.08 33.46
CA HIS A 68 -32.21 20.51 33.74
C HIS A 68 -31.96 21.35 32.48
N THR A 69 -32.90 22.27 32.20
CA THR A 69 -32.76 23.31 31.19
C THR A 69 -31.57 24.23 31.51
N PHE A 70 -30.50 24.17 30.71
CA PHE A 70 -29.48 25.22 30.74
C PHE A 70 -30.01 26.44 30.00
N GLN A 71 -30.37 27.46 30.78
CA GLN A 71 -30.97 28.70 30.30
C GLN A 71 -29.87 29.66 29.80
N HIS A 72 -29.91 30.03 28.52
CA HIS A 72 -28.99 31.03 27.97
C HIS A 72 -29.18 32.39 28.67
N VAL A 73 -28.07 32.97 29.13
CA VAL A 73 -28.00 34.34 29.64
C VAL A 73 -27.27 35.21 28.61
N ALA A 74 -27.90 36.31 28.20
CA ALA A 74 -27.32 37.28 27.29
C ALA A 74 -26.32 38.21 28.01
N PRO A 75 -25.28 38.73 27.34
CA PRO A 75 -24.33 39.66 27.94
C PRO A 75 -24.98 41.03 28.19
N GLN A 76 -24.62 41.67 29.31
CA GLN A 76 -24.82 43.10 29.51
C GLN A 76 -23.48 43.84 29.47
N GLU A 77 -23.43 44.92 28.72
CA GLU A 77 -22.41 45.97 28.87
C GLU A 77 -22.72 46.80 30.13
N TYR A 78 -21.69 47.23 30.88
CA TYR A 78 -21.49 48.67 31.12
C TYR A 78 -20.11 49.02 31.73
N ASN A 79 -19.42 49.94 31.06
CA ASN A 79 -18.48 50.97 31.53
C ASN A 79 -17.51 50.75 32.72
N GLN A 80 -16.21 50.83 32.34
CA GLN A 80 -15.20 51.78 32.85
C GLN A 80 -15.11 52.10 34.36
N GLY A 81 -13.95 51.78 34.94
CA GLY A 81 -13.40 52.42 36.14
C GLY A 81 -11.88 52.29 36.16
N VAL A 82 -11.15 53.42 36.20
CA VAL A 82 -9.67 53.44 36.17
C VAL A 82 -9.11 53.55 37.59
N SER A 83 -8.15 52.71 37.94
CA SER A 83 -7.14 53.05 38.96
C SER A 83 -5.83 52.31 38.70
N THR A 84 -4.72 52.91 39.15
CA THR A 84 -3.35 52.43 39.02
C THR A 84 -2.86 51.82 40.33
N GLU A 85 -2.09 50.72 40.28
CA GLU A 85 -0.83 50.62 41.06
C GLU A 85 0.07 49.46 40.58
N LYS A 86 1.16 49.18 41.30
CA LYS A 86 2.43 48.67 40.76
C LYS A 86 3.11 47.69 41.73
N GLU A 87 4.02 46.87 41.18
CA GLU A 87 5.09 46.12 41.90
C GLU A 87 4.71 44.91 42.80
N THR A 88 4.73 43.69 42.23
CA THR A 88 5.76 42.64 42.54
C THR A 88 5.33 41.61 43.63
N PRO A 89 6.15 40.63 44.10
CA PRO A 89 5.76 39.23 43.86
C PRO A 89 5.69 38.34 45.13
N TYR A 90 4.88 37.28 45.10
CA TYR A 90 4.92 36.23 46.13
C TYR A 90 4.96 34.82 45.55
N THR A 91 6.13 34.19 45.69
CA THR A 91 6.33 32.74 45.64
C THR A 91 5.96 32.12 46.98
N THR A 92 5.01 31.17 47.03
CA THR A 92 4.74 30.39 48.25
C THR A 92 4.46 28.91 47.97
N HIS A 93 5.54 28.12 48.04
CA HIS A 93 5.59 26.69 48.42
C HIS A 93 4.90 25.59 47.60
N MET A 94 5.53 24.42 47.70
CA MET A 94 5.25 23.18 46.96
C MET A 94 4.06 22.40 47.57
N ALA A 95 3.36 21.65 46.73
CA ALA A 95 2.80 20.36 47.11
C ALA A 95 3.60 19.26 46.39
N VAL A 96 4.19 18.33 47.14
CA VAL A 96 4.95 17.21 46.56
C VAL A 96 3.96 16.13 46.10
N GLY A 97 3.64 16.13 44.81
CA GLY A 97 2.95 15.03 44.14
C GLY A 97 3.94 13.91 43.77
N SER A 98 3.47 12.67 43.81
CA SER A 98 4.25 11.48 43.45
C SER A 98 4.84 11.57 42.02
N PRO A 99 6.00 10.96 41.74
CA PRO A 99 6.53 10.90 40.39
C PRO A 99 5.54 10.18 39.48
N THR A 100 5.14 10.86 38.39
CA THR A 100 4.57 10.19 37.22
C THR A 100 5.59 9.18 36.71
N PRO A 101 5.22 7.89 36.49
CA PRO A 101 6.15 6.92 35.95
C PRO A 101 6.52 7.30 34.51
N ASP A 102 7.82 7.40 34.22
CA ASP A 102 8.38 7.65 32.88
C ASP A 102 8.11 6.49 31.92
N TYR A 103 6.87 6.37 31.45
CA TYR A 103 6.48 5.48 30.36
C TYR A 103 6.66 6.16 29.00
N SER A 104 7.91 6.52 28.70
CA SER A 104 8.37 6.79 27.35
C SER A 104 7.92 5.67 26.41
N ALA A 105 7.43 6.03 25.21
CA ALA A 105 7.18 5.06 24.16
C ALA A 105 8.47 4.23 23.89
N PRO A 106 8.37 2.92 23.58
CA PRO A 106 9.52 2.02 23.53
C PRO A 106 10.57 2.54 22.54
N GLN A 107 11.70 3.00 23.09
CA GLN A 107 12.76 3.66 22.34
C GLN A 107 13.36 2.68 21.32
N VAL A 108 13.21 2.97 20.03
CA VAL A 108 13.73 2.14 18.93
C VAL A 108 15.25 2.12 18.99
N VAL A 109 15.82 1.06 19.58
CA VAL A 109 17.23 0.99 20.00
C VAL A 109 18.18 1.10 18.79
N PRO A 110 19.02 2.15 18.70
CA PRO A 110 20.00 2.26 17.64
C PRO A 110 21.17 1.29 17.86
N SER A 111 21.28 0.28 16.99
CA SER A 111 22.47 -0.58 16.80
C SER A 111 23.04 -1.30 18.03
N GLN A 112 22.67 -2.56 18.24
CA GLN A 112 23.61 -3.51 18.86
C GLN A 112 24.60 -4.03 17.81
N ARG A 113 25.90 -3.80 18.06
CA ARG A 113 26.99 -4.30 17.23
C ARG A 113 27.19 -5.79 17.49
N ALA A 114 27.43 -6.57 16.43
CA ALA A 114 27.79 -7.97 16.55
C ALA A 114 29.14 -8.13 17.27
N TYR A 115 29.16 -8.86 18.38
CA TYR A 115 30.37 -9.33 19.07
C TYR A 115 30.57 -10.82 18.78
N PRO A 116 31.72 -11.24 18.21
CA PRO A 116 32.03 -12.64 17.97
C PRO A 116 32.86 -13.29 19.11
N PHE A 117 32.93 -14.63 19.07
CA PHE A 117 33.83 -15.55 19.80
C PHE A 117 33.52 -15.96 21.26
N SER A 118 32.93 -17.16 21.37
CA SER A 118 33.45 -18.29 22.16
C SER A 118 32.85 -19.61 21.63
N SER A 119 33.42 -20.81 21.78
CA SER A 119 34.84 -21.25 21.89
C SER A 119 34.91 -22.81 21.68
N GLN A 120 36.12 -23.40 21.61
CA GLN A 120 36.43 -24.87 21.58
C GLN A 120 36.16 -25.65 20.26
N PRO A 121 36.75 -26.86 20.05
CA PRO A 121 38.19 -27.16 20.19
C PRO A 121 38.82 -28.05 19.06
N PHE A 122 40.16 -27.97 18.98
CA PHE A 122 41.18 -28.82 18.31
C PHE A 122 40.87 -30.18 17.64
N SER A 123 41.54 -30.42 16.50
CA SER A 123 42.46 -31.56 16.29
C SER A 123 43.48 -31.31 15.14
N PRO A 124 44.60 -32.06 15.01
CA PRO A 124 45.88 -31.44 14.58
C PRO A 124 46.59 -32.00 13.32
N ALA A 125 47.70 -31.29 12.98
CA ALA A 125 48.94 -31.74 12.36
C ALA A 125 49.09 -31.91 10.83
N SER A 126 49.96 -31.07 10.24
CA SER A 126 51.22 -31.52 9.60
C SER A 126 52.25 -30.35 9.55
N HIS A 127 53.53 -30.62 9.24
CA HIS A 127 54.66 -29.71 9.53
C HIS A 127 55.26 -28.94 8.33
N GLY A 128 55.77 -27.73 8.62
CA GLY A 128 56.90 -27.08 7.93
C GLY A 128 56.55 -26.04 6.84
N GLY A 129 57.22 -24.89 6.73
CA GLY A 129 58.19 -24.25 7.64
C GLY A 129 59.11 -23.23 6.93
N SER A 130 59.43 -22.10 7.58
CA SER A 130 60.48 -21.09 7.24
C SER A 130 60.40 -20.37 5.86
N THR A 131 60.70 -19.07 5.68
CA THR A 131 61.13 -18.00 6.61
C THR A 131 60.85 -16.59 6.04
N LEU A 132 60.63 -15.63 6.95
CA LEU A 132 60.93 -14.17 6.95
C LEU A 132 61.49 -13.48 5.69
N GLY A 133 61.02 -12.24 5.41
CA GLY A 133 61.80 -11.24 4.64
C GLY A 133 61.02 -10.06 4.02
N SER A 134 60.97 -8.89 4.69
CA SER A 134 60.43 -7.61 4.17
C SER A 134 61.11 -6.43 4.91
N PRO A 135 60.87 -5.11 4.65
CA PRO A 135 60.17 -4.43 3.53
C PRO A 135 60.84 -3.10 3.00
N GLN A 136 60.46 -2.66 1.78
CA GLN A 136 60.34 -1.22 1.35
C GLN A 136 61.63 -0.30 1.34
N PRO A 137 61.56 1.05 1.08
CA PRO A 137 61.21 1.68 -0.22
C PRO A 137 62.03 2.94 -0.68
N ARG A 138 62.12 3.17 -2.02
CA ARG A 138 62.21 4.52 -2.70
C ARG A 138 63.45 5.43 -2.36
N PRO A 139 63.60 6.68 -2.88
CA PRO A 139 63.42 7.23 -4.25
C PRO A 139 64.58 8.14 -4.79
N TYR A 140 64.47 8.55 -6.08
CA TYR A 140 64.84 9.86 -6.69
C TYR A 140 66.31 10.39 -6.89
N THR A 141 66.53 10.86 -8.14
CA THR A 141 67.32 12.04 -8.63
C THR A 141 68.87 12.13 -8.72
N PHE A 142 69.29 12.62 -9.90
CA PHE A 142 70.35 13.60 -10.24
C PHE A 142 71.66 13.12 -10.94
N LYS A 143 72.46 14.13 -11.34
CA LYS A 143 73.61 14.15 -12.28
C LYS A 143 74.91 13.53 -11.66
N GLU A 144 76.14 13.50 -12.24
CA GLU A 144 76.82 14.50 -13.09
C GLU A 144 78.20 14.06 -13.68
N HIS A 145 78.51 14.47 -14.94
CA HIS A 145 79.83 14.55 -15.63
C HIS A 145 80.77 13.29 -15.58
N VAL A 146 82.00 13.18 -16.13
CA VAL A 146 83.03 14.08 -16.73
C VAL A 146 83.72 13.40 -17.96
N ASP A 147 84.40 14.20 -18.79
CA ASP A 147 85.11 13.88 -20.06
C ASP A 147 86.61 13.45 -19.93
N THR A 148 87.34 13.41 -21.07
CA THR A 148 88.83 13.36 -21.28
C THR A 148 89.49 11.96 -21.33
N ASN A 149 90.56 11.66 -22.12
CA ASN A 149 91.37 12.37 -23.15
C ASN A 149 92.07 11.29 -24.07
N ASP A 150 92.90 11.48 -25.12
CA ASP A 150 93.62 12.60 -25.79
C ASP A 150 94.09 12.17 -27.24
N GLN A 151 94.80 13.06 -27.95
CA GLN A 151 95.90 12.81 -28.93
C GLN A 151 95.63 12.12 -30.31
N HIS A 152 96.21 12.55 -31.45
CA HIS A 152 96.96 13.78 -31.79
C HIS A 152 97.02 14.10 -33.32
N THR A 153 97.74 15.16 -33.70
CA THR A 153 97.64 15.93 -34.98
C THR A 153 98.49 15.43 -36.18
N SER A 154 98.11 15.83 -37.43
CA SER A 154 99.08 16.13 -38.54
C SER A 154 98.49 16.77 -39.82
N ARG A 155 98.92 18.03 -40.10
CA ARG A 155 99.24 18.73 -41.39
C ARG A 155 98.31 18.66 -42.63
N ALA A 156 98.54 19.54 -43.61
CA ALA A 156 97.67 19.78 -44.79
C ALA A 156 98.44 19.96 -46.12
N GLY A 157 97.74 19.74 -47.25
CA GLY A 157 98.02 20.35 -48.57
C GLY A 157 98.17 19.42 -49.80
N SER A 158 97.22 19.48 -50.75
CA SER A 158 97.38 19.12 -52.18
C SER A 158 96.14 19.48 -53.03
N VAL A 159 96.22 19.32 -54.36
CA VAL A 159 95.38 19.94 -55.42
C VAL A 159 94.35 18.94 -56.01
N PRO A 160 93.16 19.35 -56.51
CA PRO A 160 92.00 18.44 -56.61
C PRO A 160 91.81 17.68 -57.96
N PRO A 161 91.13 16.51 -57.94
CA PRO A 161 90.59 15.83 -59.14
C PRO A 161 89.28 16.47 -59.67
N PRO A 162 88.79 16.08 -60.86
CA PRO A 162 87.71 16.77 -61.56
C PRO A 162 86.29 16.55 -60.99
N VAL A 163 85.40 17.48 -61.30
CA VAL A 163 84.01 17.56 -60.81
C VAL A 163 83.13 16.46 -61.43
N PRO A 164 82.52 15.55 -60.63
CA PRO A 164 81.48 14.64 -61.14
C PRO A 164 80.17 15.39 -61.40
N PRO A 165 79.31 14.91 -62.33
CA PRO A 165 78.11 15.61 -62.75
C PRO A 165 77.12 15.86 -61.62
N LYS A 166 76.51 17.06 -61.63
CA LYS A 166 75.68 17.61 -60.56
C LYS A 166 74.30 16.94 -60.49
N ASP A 167 74.17 15.91 -59.65
CA ASP A 167 72.91 15.26 -59.29
C ASP A 167 71.81 16.30 -58.94
N ASP A 168 70.67 16.28 -59.63
CA ASP A 168 69.55 17.22 -59.41
C ASP A 168 68.82 16.90 -58.08
N ARG A 169 69.23 17.62 -57.02
CA ARG A 169 68.70 17.47 -55.66
C ARG A 169 67.69 18.57 -55.36
N LYS A 170 66.46 18.18 -55.00
CA LYS A 170 65.47 19.07 -54.38
C LYS A 170 65.37 18.74 -52.89
N CYS A 171 65.37 19.76 -52.04
CA CYS A 171 65.39 19.63 -50.57
C CYS A 171 66.48 18.65 -50.06
N GLY A 172 67.70 18.73 -50.63
CA GLY A 172 68.86 17.91 -50.24
C GLY A 172 68.84 16.44 -50.70
N MET A 173 67.68 15.90 -51.09
CA MET A 173 67.50 14.49 -51.44
C MET A 173 67.57 14.23 -52.94
N LYS A 174 67.86 12.97 -53.33
CA LYS A 174 67.74 12.53 -54.74
C LYS A 174 66.26 12.50 -55.14
N LYS A 175 65.97 12.98 -56.36
CA LYS A 175 64.60 13.17 -56.91
C LYS A 175 63.68 11.95 -56.75
N ARG A 176 64.16 10.73 -57.03
CA ARG A 176 63.39 9.48 -56.82
C ARG A 176 63.00 9.27 -55.34
N THR A 177 63.93 9.47 -54.43
CA THR A 177 63.71 9.31 -52.98
C THR A 177 62.72 10.33 -52.44
N PHE A 178 62.81 11.59 -52.90
CA PHE A 178 61.86 12.64 -52.53
C PHE A 178 60.43 12.32 -52.99
N CYS A 179 60.25 11.89 -54.25
CA CYS A 179 58.94 11.48 -54.77
C CYS A 179 58.35 10.27 -54.02
N LEU A 180 59.17 9.28 -53.66
CA LEU A 180 58.74 8.14 -52.83
C LEU A 180 58.26 8.59 -51.45
N LEU A 181 59.02 9.47 -50.78
CA LEU A 181 58.66 9.95 -49.43
C LEU A 181 57.38 10.80 -49.46
N MET A 182 57.21 11.67 -50.47
CA MET A 182 55.95 12.39 -50.72
C MET A 182 54.77 11.43 -50.96
N GLY A 183 54.98 10.36 -51.75
CA GLY A 183 53.95 9.33 -51.97
C GLY A 183 53.52 8.64 -50.68
N CYS A 184 54.49 8.26 -49.83
CA CYS A 184 54.20 7.67 -48.52
C CYS A 184 53.45 8.64 -47.59
N VAL A 185 53.82 9.94 -47.56
CA VAL A 185 53.13 10.95 -46.75
C VAL A 185 51.69 11.15 -47.22
N VAL A 186 51.45 11.27 -48.53
CA VAL A 186 50.08 11.40 -49.08
C VAL A 186 49.25 10.15 -48.80
N PHE A 187 49.84 8.95 -48.93
CA PHE A 187 49.15 7.70 -48.59
C PHE A 187 48.76 7.63 -47.10
N TRP A 188 49.67 8.01 -46.19
CA TRP A 188 49.38 8.08 -44.76
C TRP A 188 48.32 9.12 -44.40
N LEU A 189 48.31 10.28 -45.07
CA LEU A 189 47.27 11.31 -44.87
C LEU A 189 45.90 10.82 -45.36
N ILE A 190 45.83 10.12 -46.49
CA ILE A 190 44.57 9.50 -46.97
C ILE A 190 44.11 8.40 -46.00
N ALA A 191 45.01 7.53 -45.55
CA ALA A 191 44.70 6.48 -44.59
C ALA A 191 44.18 7.04 -43.25
N LEU A 192 44.80 8.11 -42.73
CA LEU A 192 44.32 8.83 -41.54
C LEU A 192 42.97 9.52 -41.78
N ALA A 193 42.76 10.16 -42.93
CA ALA A 193 41.49 10.81 -43.24
C ALA A 193 40.33 9.81 -43.34
N VAL A 194 40.54 8.65 -43.98
CA VAL A 194 39.55 7.57 -44.05
C VAL A 194 39.34 6.92 -42.67
N GLY A 195 40.42 6.64 -41.93
CA GLY A 195 40.34 6.04 -40.59
C GLY A 195 39.61 6.92 -39.57
N LEU A 196 39.90 8.22 -39.56
CA LEU A 196 39.19 9.19 -38.70
C LEU A 196 37.75 9.43 -39.18
N GLY A 197 37.52 9.58 -40.49
CA GLY A 197 36.20 9.80 -41.06
C GLY A 197 35.23 8.66 -40.78
N ALA A 198 35.64 7.41 -41.02
CA ALA A 198 34.83 6.23 -40.73
C ALA A 198 34.75 5.94 -39.22
N GLY A 199 35.87 6.07 -38.49
CA GLY A 199 35.94 5.77 -37.06
C GLY A 199 35.09 6.71 -36.21
N LEU A 200 35.17 8.02 -36.42
CA LEU A 200 34.34 9.00 -35.72
C LEU A 200 32.89 9.01 -36.22
N GLY A 201 32.67 8.82 -37.53
CA GLY A 201 31.34 8.80 -38.13
C GLY A 201 30.44 7.65 -37.64
N ILE A 202 31.03 6.50 -37.29
CA ILE A 202 30.30 5.34 -36.73
C ILE A 202 30.37 5.32 -35.20
N GLY A 203 31.50 5.74 -34.62
CA GLY A 203 31.70 5.79 -33.16
C GLY A 203 30.79 6.80 -32.45
N LEU A 204 30.45 7.92 -33.10
CA LEU A 204 29.50 8.91 -32.59
C LEU A 204 28.05 8.60 -32.97
N LYS A 205 27.60 7.35 -32.71
CA LYS A 205 26.18 7.17 -32.35
C LYS A 205 25.91 8.10 -31.17
N LYS A 206 25.09 9.13 -31.39
CA LYS A 206 24.60 9.99 -30.32
C LYS A 206 24.12 9.10 -29.18
N LYS A 207 24.65 9.30 -27.97
CA LYS A 207 23.82 9.13 -26.78
C LYS A 207 22.71 10.17 -26.94
N GLY A 208 21.55 9.75 -27.45
CA GLY A 208 20.34 10.52 -27.26
C GLY A 208 20.24 10.74 -25.76
N GLY A 209 20.23 11.99 -25.30
CA GLY A 209 20.24 12.29 -23.87
C GLY A 209 19.06 11.57 -23.24
N ASN A 210 19.35 10.70 -22.25
CA ASN A 210 18.44 9.67 -21.75
C ASN A 210 17.00 10.18 -21.73
N GLU A 211 16.21 9.77 -22.73
CA GLU A 211 14.79 10.13 -22.76
C GLU A 211 14.16 9.35 -21.61
N VAL A 212 13.74 10.08 -20.57
CA VAL A 212 13.33 9.48 -19.29
C VAL A 212 12.21 8.50 -19.60
N GLN A 213 12.50 7.22 -19.37
CA GLN A 213 11.60 6.10 -19.65
C GLN A 213 10.50 6.08 -18.58
N SER A 214 9.62 7.06 -18.76
CA SER A 214 8.37 7.33 -18.08
C SER A 214 7.25 6.68 -18.86
N ASP A 215 6.19 6.27 -18.18
CA ASP A 215 4.98 5.82 -18.86
C ASP A 215 4.29 7.01 -19.57
N PRO A 216 3.75 6.85 -20.80
CA PRO A 216 3.04 7.92 -21.50
C PRO A 216 1.92 8.56 -20.68
N PHE A 217 1.14 7.78 -19.92
CA PHE A 217 0.09 8.30 -19.03
C PHE A 217 0.69 9.15 -17.91
N CYS A 218 1.80 8.71 -17.32
CA CYS A 218 2.47 9.43 -16.23
C CYS A 218 3.23 10.69 -16.69
N ARG A 219 3.58 10.78 -17.98
CA ARG A 219 4.12 12.00 -18.61
C ARG A 219 3.06 13.10 -18.75
N GLU A 220 1.79 12.72 -18.94
CA GLU A 220 0.66 13.65 -19.05
C GLU A 220 -0.02 13.91 -17.68
N HIS A 221 -0.03 12.91 -16.79
CA HIS A 221 -0.70 12.94 -15.49
C HIS A 221 0.22 12.55 -14.31
N PRO A 222 1.35 13.26 -14.08
CA PRO A 222 2.35 12.86 -13.07
C PRO A 222 1.82 12.84 -11.63
N ARG A 223 0.76 13.59 -11.28
CA ARG A 223 0.14 13.51 -9.94
C ARG A 223 -0.61 12.20 -9.69
N LEU A 224 -0.97 11.45 -10.74
CA LEU A 224 -1.66 10.17 -10.63
C LEU A 224 -0.70 8.98 -10.53
N CYS A 225 0.61 9.20 -10.68
CA CYS A 225 1.62 8.14 -10.76
C CYS A 225 2.66 8.22 -9.64
N ILE A 226 3.34 7.11 -9.42
CA ILE A 226 4.37 6.94 -8.38
C ILE A 226 5.52 6.06 -8.91
N GLY A 227 6.70 6.21 -8.32
CA GLY A 227 7.83 5.30 -8.52
C GLY A 227 8.25 5.09 -9.98
N GLY A 228 8.44 3.83 -10.35
CA GLY A 228 8.99 3.42 -11.65
C GLY A 228 8.21 3.89 -12.88
N ALA A 229 6.92 4.23 -12.71
CA ALA A 229 6.08 4.74 -13.78
C ALA A 229 6.37 6.22 -14.12
N LEU A 230 6.83 7.01 -13.15
CA LEU A 230 7.30 8.38 -13.35
C LEU A 230 8.69 8.40 -14.01
N ASN A 231 9.57 7.49 -13.60
CA ASN A 231 10.92 7.31 -14.15
C ASN A 231 11.42 5.91 -13.77
N ALA A 232 11.89 5.12 -14.74
CA ALA A 232 12.49 3.81 -14.50
C ALA A 232 13.69 3.82 -13.51
N GLU A 233 14.35 4.97 -13.30
CA GLU A 233 15.40 5.11 -12.27
C GLU A 233 14.86 4.98 -10.82
N TYR A 234 13.56 5.21 -10.61
CA TYR A 234 12.88 5.10 -9.32
C TYR A 234 12.34 3.68 -8.99
N ILE A 235 12.59 2.70 -9.87
CA ILE A 235 12.29 1.29 -9.58
C ILE A 235 13.19 0.81 -8.43
N SER A 236 12.58 0.32 -7.34
CA SER A 236 13.26 -0.21 -6.15
C SER A 236 14.21 -1.37 -6.48
N LYS A 237 15.31 -1.46 -5.74
CA LYS A 237 16.39 -2.46 -5.94
C LYS A 237 16.76 -3.22 -4.66
N LYS A 238 15.98 -2.99 -3.61
CA LYS A 238 16.03 -3.49 -2.23
C LYS A 238 14.67 -3.16 -1.59
N GLY A 239 14.32 -3.79 -0.48
CA GLY A 239 13.12 -3.45 0.30
C GLY A 239 11.78 -3.53 -0.47
N ALA A 240 10.88 -2.59 -0.21
CA ALA A 240 9.56 -2.53 -0.83
C ALA A 240 9.60 -1.99 -2.27
N PHE A 241 8.60 -2.32 -3.07
CA PHE A 241 8.41 -1.75 -4.41
C PHE A 241 7.95 -0.28 -4.29
N ASN A 242 8.41 0.59 -5.20
CA ASN A 242 8.03 2.00 -5.20
C ASN A 242 6.66 2.19 -5.83
N GLY A 243 5.68 2.59 -5.00
CA GLY A 243 4.25 2.44 -5.34
C GLY A 243 3.68 1.07 -4.97
N SER A 244 4.35 0.31 -4.09
CA SER A 244 3.77 -0.91 -3.52
C SER A 244 2.42 -0.61 -2.88
N GLY A 245 1.37 -1.34 -3.25
CA GLY A 245 0.19 -1.46 -2.40
C GLY A 245 0.57 -1.89 -0.99
N ILE A 246 -0.16 -1.39 0.01
CA ILE A 246 0.02 -1.73 1.43
C ILE A 246 -1.35 -2.07 1.98
N ALA A 247 -1.52 -3.29 2.48
CA ALA A 247 -2.78 -3.76 3.07
C ALA A 247 -2.54 -4.44 4.41
N LEU A 248 -3.59 -4.55 5.23
CA LEU A 248 -3.49 -5.09 6.58
C LEU A 248 -4.66 -6.05 6.87
N ALA A 249 -4.33 -7.20 7.44
CA ALA A 249 -5.28 -8.12 8.07
C ALA A 249 -5.10 -8.09 9.58
N GLY A 250 -6.19 -7.99 10.35
CA GLY A 250 -6.14 -8.24 11.79
C GLY A 250 -5.89 -9.72 12.07
N GLU A 251 -5.35 -10.05 13.24
CA GLU A 251 -5.21 -11.44 13.74
C GLU A 251 -5.59 -11.56 15.23
N SER A 252 -6.29 -10.57 15.79
CA SER A 252 -6.60 -10.43 17.22
C SER A 252 -7.31 -11.62 17.86
N TRP A 253 -8.08 -12.38 17.07
CA TRP A 253 -8.79 -13.61 17.46
C TRP A 253 -7.88 -14.83 17.67
N ASN A 254 -6.56 -14.74 17.44
CA ASN A 254 -5.64 -15.85 17.62
C ASN A 254 -4.80 -15.68 18.91
N PRO A 255 -5.29 -16.18 20.07
CA PRO A 255 -4.58 -16.05 21.34
C PRO A 255 -3.27 -16.83 21.38
N ASN A 256 -3.13 -17.88 20.55
CA ASN A 256 -2.04 -18.86 20.63
C ASN A 256 -0.82 -18.44 19.79
N ASP A 257 -1.03 -17.96 18.56
CA ASP A 257 0.06 -17.60 17.65
C ASP A 257 0.64 -16.21 17.94
N GLY A 258 0.03 -15.46 18.87
CA GLY A 258 0.58 -14.21 19.40
C GLY A 258 0.76 -13.10 18.36
N THR A 259 0.03 -13.14 17.24
CA THR A 259 0.01 -12.08 16.23
C THR A 259 -1.12 -11.09 16.52
N LEU A 260 -0.86 -9.80 16.30
CA LEU A 260 -1.86 -8.72 16.41
C LEU A 260 -2.48 -8.41 15.04
N PHE A 261 -1.64 -8.28 14.02
CA PHE A 261 -2.02 -8.06 12.63
C PHE A 261 -0.88 -8.46 11.68
N THR A 262 -1.21 -8.65 10.40
CA THR A 262 -0.26 -8.92 9.32
C THR A 262 -0.38 -7.84 8.23
N LEU A 263 0.76 -7.28 7.84
CA LEU A 263 0.91 -6.33 6.74
C LEU A 263 1.29 -7.06 5.45
N TYR A 264 0.62 -6.75 4.35
CA TYR A 264 0.93 -7.25 3.01
C TYR A 264 1.47 -6.12 2.14
N PHE A 265 2.54 -6.40 1.42
CA PHE A 265 3.24 -5.42 0.58
C PHE A 265 3.91 -6.13 -0.62
N GLN A 266 4.18 -5.38 -1.69
CA GLN A 266 5.01 -5.85 -2.80
C GLN A 266 6.49 -5.59 -2.50
N HIS A 267 7.30 -6.64 -2.51
CA HIS A 267 8.76 -6.58 -2.45
C HIS A 267 9.33 -6.08 -3.79
N HIS A 268 10.56 -5.54 -3.81
CA HIS A 268 11.17 -5.02 -5.03
C HIS A 268 11.39 -6.08 -6.15
N THR A 269 11.28 -7.37 -5.84
CA THR A 269 11.28 -8.49 -6.81
C THR A 269 9.96 -8.63 -7.58
N GLY A 270 8.89 -7.95 -7.13
CA GLY A 270 7.53 -8.04 -7.67
C GLY A 270 6.61 -9.01 -6.92
N ASP A 271 7.15 -9.81 -5.98
CA ASP A 271 6.35 -10.70 -5.13
C ASP A 271 5.58 -9.91 -4.07
N ILE A 272 4.34 -10.32 -3.79
CA ILE A 272 3.63 -9.91 -2.57
C ILE A 272 4.16 -10.77 -1.42
N ARG A 273 4.58 -10.14 -0.32
CA ARG A 273 5.09 -10.78 0.90
C ARG A 273 4.32 -10.31 2.13
N SER A 274 4.44 -11.03 3.24
CA SER A 274 3.77 -10.71 4.51
C SER A 274 4.73 -10.41 5.68
N LEU A 275 4.39 -9.40 6.46
CA LEU A 275 5.09 -8.98 7.69
C LEU A 275 4.10 -9.04 8.86
N LYS A 276 4.29 -10.00 9.77
CA LYS A 276 3.48 -10.17 10.98
C LYS A 276 3.97 -9.23 12.09
N TYR A 277 3.06 -8.57 12.78
CA TYR A 277 3.34 -7.84 14.03
C TYR A 277 2.77 -8.61 15.22
N THR A 278 3.61 -8.88 16.22
CA THR A 278 3.30 -9.78 17.34
C THR A 278 2.94 -9.02 18.63
N LYS A 279 2.21 -9.68 19.55
CA LYS A 279 1.94 -9.20 20.92
C LYS A 279 3.22 -8.85 21.69
N GLY A 280 4.32 -9.56 21.39
CA GLY A 280 5.67 -9.22 21.86
C GLY A 280 6.29 -7.98 21.19
N GLN A 281 5.49 -7.16 20.52
CA GLN A 281 5.81 -5.91 19.80
C GLN A 281 6.93 -6.05 18.75
N LYS A 282 7.04 -7.23 18.13
CA LYS A 282 8.07 -7.56 17.13
C LYS A 282 7.48 -7.85 15.76
N TRP A 283 8.20 -7.39 14.74
CA TRP A 283 7.98 -7.70 13.33
C TRP A 283 8.67 -9.01 12.93
N VAL A 284 7.98 -9.86 12.19
CA VAL A 284 8.45 -11.18 11.73
C VAL A 284 8.00 -11.41 10.28
N GLY A 285 8.87 -11.93 9.41
CA GLY A 285 8.58 -12.18 8.00
C GLY A 285 9.21 -11.17 7.04
N GLY A 286 8.57 -10.95 5.89
CA GLY A 286 9.03 -10.09 4.80
C GLY A 286 10.04 -10.72 3.83
N SER A 287 10.55 -11.91 4.14
CA SER A 287 11.48 -12.70 3.31
C SER A 287 10.76 -13.60 2.29
N GLU A 288 11.50 -14.25 1.39
CA GLU A 288 11.01 -15.24 0.41
C GLU A 288 10.17 -16.35 1.05
N SER A 289 10.45 -16.72 2.30
CA SER A 289 9.65 -17.66 3.10
C SER A 289 8.24 -17.16 3.48
N THR A 290 7.88 -15.93 3.09
CA THR A 290 6.58 -15.28 3.36
C THR A 290 5.89 -14.76 2.11
N ILE A 291 6.22 -15.31 0.93
CA ILE A 291 5.54 -15.00 -0.33
C ILE A 291 4.07 -15.42 -0.26
N VAL A 292 3.22 -14.51 -0.75
CA VAL A 292 1.76 -14.60 -0.83
C VAL A 292 1.32 -14.78 -2.29
N ALA A 293 1.98 -14.06 -3.22
CA ALA A 293 1.79 -14.18 -4.66
C ALA A 293 3.03 -13.69 -5.43
N SER A 294 3.29 -14.27 -6.62
CA SER A 294 4.43 -13.91 -7.49
C SER A 294 4.00 -13.46 -8.90
N ASP A 295 2.71 -13.46 -9.21
CA ASP A 295 2.14 -13.05 -10.50
C ASP A 295 1.59 -11.62 -10.52
N ALA A 296 1.80 -10.84 -9.45
CA ALA A 296 1.32 -9.46 -9.29
C ALA A 296 1.97 -8.45 -10.26
N LYS A 297 1.20 -7.47 -10.75
CA LYS A 297 1.69 -6.31 -11.53
C LYS A 297 2.65 -5.48 -10.67
N ASN A 298 3.68 -4.88 -11.27
CA ASN A 298 4.56 -3.93 -10.57
C ASN A 298 3.75 -2.71 -10.10
N ALA A 299 3.99 -2.23 -8.88
CA ALA A 299 3.17 -1.20 -8.22
C ALA A 299 1.66 -1.55 -8.20
N THR A 300 1.34 -2.83 -7.99
CA THR A 300 -0.06 -3.23 -7.82
C THR A 300 -0.65 -2.57 -6.57
N PRO A 301 -1.91 -2.09 -6.61
CA PRO A 301 -2.65 -1.90 -5.38
C PRO A 301 -2.82 -3.27 -4.71
N ILE A 302 -2.92 -3.28 -3.38
CA ILE A 302 -3.18 -4.49 -2.60
C ILE A 302 -4.27 -4.13 -1.61
N SER A 303 -5.23 -5.02 -1.41
CA SER A 303 -6.25 -4.92 -0.38
C SER A 303 -6.42 -6.27 0.32
N ALA A 304 -6.74 -6.26 1.61
CA ALA A 304 -6.80 -7.46 2.43
C ALA A 304 -8.09 -7.51 3.24
N VAL A 305 -8.70 -8.70 3.29
CA VAL A 305 -9.89 -8.97 4.09
C VAL A 305 -9.62 -10.20 4.93
N SER A 306 -9.90 -10.11 6.23
CA SER A 306 -9.66 -11.19 7.19
C SER A 306 -10.81 -11.29 8.17
N TYR A 307 -11.30 -12.49 8.45
CA TYR A 307 -12.42 -12.74 9.35
C TYR A 307 -12.36 -14.17 9.91
N VAL A 308 -13.25 -14.48 10.84
CA VAL A 308 -13.49 -15.85 11.31
C VAL A 308 -14.95 -16.21 11.05
N ALA A 309 -15.20 -17.42 10.55
CA ALA A 309 -16.52 -18.00 10.40
C ALA A 309 -16.46 -19.49 10.73
N ASN A 310 -17.42 -20.01 11.50
CA ASN A 310 -17.47 -21.41 11.92
C ASN A 310 -16.13 -21.93 12.52
N ALA A 311 -15.54 -21.14 13.43
CA ALA A 311 -14.22 -21.34 14.03
C ALA A 311 -13.01 -21.42 13.06
N THR A 312 -13.22 -21.21 11.75
CA THR A 312 -12.18 -21.13 10.74
C THR A 312 -11.82 -19.68 10.47
N GLN A 313 -10.53 -19.35 10.56
CA GLN A 313 -9.97 -18.06 10.20
C GLN A 313 -9.72 -18.02 8.69
N PHE A 314 -10.09 -16.92 8.04
CA PHE A 314 -9.93 -16.67 6.61
C PHE A 314 -9.09 -15.41 6.40
N PHE A 315 -8.15 -15.49 5.47
CA PHE A 315 -7.35 -14.37 4.99
C PHE A 315 -7.44 -14.32 3.47
N HIS A 316 -7.93 -13.23 2.91
CA HIS A 316 -7.97 -12.97 1.48
C HIS A 316 -7.09 -11.76 1.15
N VAL A 317 -6.20 -11.92 0.17
CA VAL A 317 -5.38 -10.82 -0.36
C VAL A 317 -5.75 -10.63 -1.83
N PHE A 318 -6.21 -9.43 -2.15
CA PHE A 318 -6.64 -9.00 -3.48
C PHE A 318 -5.59 -8.07 -4.09
N TYR A 319 -5.27 -8.27 -5.37
CA TYR A 319 -4.26 -7.52 -6.12
C TYR A 319 -4.56 -7.54 -7.62
N VAL A 320 -3.75 -6.84 -8.42
CA VAL A 320 -3.81 -6.87 -9.90
C VAL A 320 -2.69 -7.75 -10.42
N GLY A 321 -3.02 -8.75 -11.25
CA GLY A 321 -2.05 -9.65 -11.88
C GLY A 321 -1.31 -9.02 -13.07
N LYS A 322 -0.19 -9.64 -13.47
CA LYS A 322 0.61 -9.31 -14.67
C LYS A 322 -0.18 -9.42 -15.99
N ASP A 323 -1.38 -10.00 -15.95
CA ASP A 323 -2.35 -10.11 -17.05
C ASP A 323 -3.46 -9.03 -17.01
N ASN A 324 -3.29 -7.99 -16.18
CA ASN A 324 -4.26 -6.93 -15.89
C ASN A 324 -5.64 -7.46 -15.47
N THR A 325 -5.67 -8.51 -14.63
CA THR A 325 -6.89 -8.99 -13.97
C THR A 325 -6.86 -8.76 -12.47
N VAL A 326 -8.04 -8.66 -11.86
CA VAL A 326 -8.19 -8.86 -10.41
C VAL A 326 -7.78 -10.29 -10.07
N LYS A 327 -6.89 -10.42 -9.08
CA LYS A 327 -6.52 -11.67 -8.43
C LYS A 327 -6.93 -11.63 -6.96
N GLN A 328 -7.24 -12.82 -6.44
CA GLN A 328 -7.42 -13.12 -5.03
C GLN A 328 -6.58 -14.36 -4.71
N VAL A 329 -5.86 -14.33 -3.58
CA VAL A 329 -5.36 -15.54 -2.91
C VAL A 329 -5.98 -15.65 -1.53
N THR A 330 -6.19 -16.88 -1.07
CA THR A 330 -6.85 -17.21 0.20
C THR A 330 -5.95 -18.12 1.04
N GLN A 331 -5.88 -17.86 2.34
CA GLN A 331 -5.29 -18.75 3.33
C GLN A 331 -6.31 -18.99 4.45
N THR A 332 -6.31 -20.18 5.04
CA THR A 332 -7.13 -20.51 6.22
C THR A 332 -6.32 -21.27 7.26
N ASN A 333 -6.75 -21.21 8.53
CA ASN A 333 -6.14 -21.99 9.62
C ASN A 333 -6.67 -23.44 9.72
N ALA A 334 -7.62 -23.85 8.86
CA ALA A 334 -8.21 -25.18 8.90
C ALA A 334 -7.22 -26.31 8.55
N SER A 335 -6.14 -25.99 7.82
CA SER A 335 -5.02 -26.90 7.53
C SER A 335 -3.92 -26.75 8.59
N THR A 336 -3.84 -27.72 9.50
CA THR A 336 -2.80 -27.76 10.55
C THR A 336 -1.42 -28.21 10.05
N THR A 337 -1.30 -28.66 8.80
CA THR A 337 -0.06 -29.25 8.25
C THR A 337 0.66 -28.34 7.25
N ALA A 338 -0.04 -27.40 6.61
CA ALA A 338 0.56 -26.34 5.79
C ALA A 338 -0.41 -25.16 5.60
N LEU A 339 0.04 -23.95 5.96
CA LEU A 339 -0.65 -22.68 5.70
C LEU A 339 -0.43 -22.24 4.25
N LEU A 340 -1.04 -22.96 3.30
CA LEU A 340 -0.91 -22.68 1.87
C LEU A 340 -1.83 -21.53 1.43
N TRP A 341 -1.31 -20.67 0.56
CA TRP A 341 -2.12 -19.73 -0.22
C TRP A 341 -2.71 -20.45 -1.44
N THR A 342 -4.03 -20.34 -1.63
CA THR A 342 -4.77 -20.93 -2.74
C THR A 342 -5.47 -19.85 -3.59
N PRO A 343 -5.70 -20.06 -4.90
CA PRO A 343 -6.48 -19.14 -5.72
C PRO A 343 -7.89 -18.93 -5.15
N GLY A 344 -8.33 -17.67 -5.01
CA GLY A 344 -9.68 -17.32 -4.60
C GLY A 344 -10.70 -17.42 -5.74
N THR A 345 -11.99 -17.47 -5.39
CA THR A 345 -13.07 -17.74 -6.36
C THR A 345 -13.23 -16.66 -7.43
N ILE A 346 -12.84 -15.41 -7.16
CA ILE A 346 -12.93 -14.33 -8.17
C ILE A 346 -12.01 -14.54 -9.37
N ASN A 347 -10.98 -15.38 -9.25
CA ASN A 347 -9.99 -15.61 -10.31
C ASN A 347 -10.61 -16.27 -11.55
N SER A 348 -11.73 -16.99 -11.41
CA SER A 348 -12.47 -17.57 -12.54
C SER A 348 -13.16 -16.51 -13.41
N GLN A 349 -13.53 -15.37 -12.81
CA GLN A 349 -14.29 -14.29 -13.45
C GLN A 349 -13.40 -13.44 -14.39
N ASN A 350 -12.07 -13.57 -14.33
CA ASN A 350 -11.11 -12.94 -15.27
C ASN A 350 -11.31 -11.40 -15.39
N LEU A 351 -11.71 -10.75 -14.30
CA LEU A 351 -12.13 -9.34 -14.28
C LEU A 351 -10.98 -8.42 -14.70
N LYS A 352 -11.08 -7.80 -15.88
CA LYS A 352 -10.06 -6.89 -16.40
C LYS A 352 -10.10 -5.53 -15.71
N VAL A 353 -8.94 -5.10 -15.27
CA VAL A 353 -8.70 -3.80 -14.63
C VAL A 353 -8.22 -2.80 -15.69
N TYR A 354 -8.53 -1.52 -15.51
CA TYR A 354 -8.01 -0.43 -16.35
C TYR A 354 -6.48 -0.51 -16.45
N ASP A 355 -5.94 -0.59 -17.66
CA ASP A 355 -4.49 -0.70 -17.86
C ASP A 355 -3.81 0.66 -17.74
N SER A 356 -3.58 1.04 -16.49
CA SER A 356 -2.83 2.20 -16.05
C SER A 356 -1.65 1.75 -15.19
N PRO A 357 -0.58 2.56 -15.06
CA PRO A 357 0.52 2.32 -14.13
C PRO A 357 0.10 2.43 -12.65
N SER A 358 -1.04 3.07 -12.37
CA SER A 358 -1.69 3.13 -11.06
C SER A 358 -3.19 2.84 -11.19
N SER A 359 -3.78 2.15 -10.21
CA SER A 359 -5.21 1.83 -10.22
C SER A 359 -5.72 1.62 -8.80
N GLY A 360 -6.97 1.99 -8.57
CA GLY A 360 -7.67 1.73 -7.32
C GLY A 360 -8.19 0.29 -7.26
N LEU A 361 -7.95 -0.36 -6.13
CA LEU A 361 -8.50 -1.66 -5.76
C LEU A 361 -8.79 -1.64 -4.25
N GLN A 362 -10.00 -2.02 -3.84
CA GLN A 362 -10.32 -2.21 -2.43
C GLN A 362 -11.30 -3.37 -2.25
N ALA A 363 -11.00 -4.28 -1.32
CA ALA A 363 -11.90 -5.30 -0.83
C ALA A 363 -12.26 -5.03 0.64
N CYS A 364 -13.50 -5.31 1.04
CA CYS A 364 -14.00 -4.99 2.38
C CYS A 364 -14.92 -6.10 2.89
N TRP A 365 -14.75 -6.50 4.16
CA TRP A 365 -15.71 -7.37 4.83
C TRP A 365 -17.05 -6.65 4.97
N LYS A 366 -18.11 -7.28 4.45
CA LYS A 366 -19.51 -6.86 4.64
C LYS A 366 -20.11 -7.77 5.71
N GLY A 367 -20.31 -7.22 6.89
CA GLY A 367 -20.94 -7.91 8.01
C GLY A 367 -20.20 -7.67 9.31
N ASN A 368 -20.46 -8.57 10.24
CA ASN A 368 -20.04 -8.51 11.64
C ASN A 368 -18.54 -8.31 11.79
N TYR A 369 -18.15 -7.39 12.67
CA TYR A 369 -16.77 -6.92 12.77
C TYR A 369 -15.81 -8.07 13.11
N TYR A 370 -14.84 -8.30 12.22
CA TYR A 370 -13.63 -9.09 12.42
C TYR A 370 -13.73 -10.36 13.29
N GLY A 371 -14.74 -11.20 13.03
CA GLY A 371 -14.67 -12.63 13.34
C GLY A 371 -14.72 -13.01 14.82
N ASP A 372 -15.41 -12.25 15.67
CA ASP A 372 -15.97 -12.82 16.89
C ASP A 372 -17.49 -13.01 16.73
N SER A 373 -18.00 -14.11 17.26
CA SER A 373 -19.44 -14.28 17.50
C SER A 373 -19.91 -13.48 18.71
N ASP A 374 -19.00 -13.18 19.64
CA ASP A 374 -19.22 -12.27 20.75
C ASP A 374 -18.88 -10.82 20.32
N PHE A 375 -19.93 -10.09 19.95
CA PHE A 375 -19.85 -8.69 19.54
C PHE A 375 -19.37 -7.76 20.67
N THR A 376 -19.35 -8.21 21.94
CA THR A 376 -19.01 -7.37 23.10
C THR A 376 -17.51 -7.15 23.29
N ASN A 377 -16.66 -8.02 22.73
CA ASN A 377 -15.20 -7.90 22.81
C ASN A 377 -14.62 -6.72 22.01
N PHE A 378 -15.44 -6.04 21.19
CA PHE A 378 -14.98 -4.95 20.33
C PHE A 378 -15.32 -3.56 20.88
N PRO A 379 -14.35 -2.63 20.96
CA PRO A 379 -14.61 -1.26 21.34
C PRO A 379 -15.31 -0.48 20.21
N THR A 380 -16.37 0.23 20.58
CA THR A 380 -16.94 1.36 19.83
C THR A 380 -15.90 2.48 19.63
N ASN A 381 -16.23 3.49 18.81
CA ASN A 381 -15.43 4.72 18.70
C ASN A 381 -15.18 5.42 20.06
N THR A 382 -16.02 5.18 21.08
CA THR A 382 -15.82 5.68 22.45
C THR A 382 -14.91 4.82 23.33
N GLY A 383 -14.30 3.75 22.79
CA GLY A 383 -13.47 2.80 23.53
C GLY A 383 -14.24 1.77 24.38
N LYS A 384 -15.57 1.90 24.48
CA LYS A 384 -16.44 0.98 25.24
C LYS A 384 -16.83 -0.26 24.44
N PRO A 385 -17.01 -1.43 25.07
CA PRO A 385 -17.65 -2.61 24.49
C PRO A 385 -18.89 -2.28 23.64
N ASN A 386 -19.03 -2.92 22.49
CA ASN A 386 -20.23 -2.85 21.68
C ASN A 386 -21.35 -3.71 22.30
N GLU A 387 -22.50 -3.10 22.57
CA GLU A 387 -23.67 -3.77 23.19
C GLU A 387 -24.69 -4.26 22.15
N ILE A 388 -24.46 -4.05 20.84
CA ILE A 388 -25.46 -4.27 19.80
C ILE A 388 -25.10 -5.49 18.92
N PRO A 389 -26.01 -6.49 18.82
CA PRO A 389 -25.87 -7.63 17.91
C PRO A 389 -25.79 -7.28 16.43
N PHE A 390 -25.52 -8.31 15.62
CA PHE A 390 -24.66 -8.20 14.45
C PHE A 390 -25.29 -9.03 13.30
N ASP A 391 -25.58 -8.40 12.15
CA ASP A 391 -26.37 -8.98 11.04
C ASP A 391 -25.77 -10.26 10.44
N ASN A 392 -26.61 -11.29 10.29
CA ASN A 392 -26.28 -12.60 9.74
C ASN A 392 -25.83 -12.57 8.25
N ARG A 393 -26.05 -11.46 7.53
CA ARG A 393 -25.79 -11.32 6.08
C ARG A 393 -24.31 -11.06 5.74
N LEU A 394 -23.45 -12.00 6.10
CA LEU A 394 -22.00 -11.98 5.89
C LEU A 394 -21.59 -12.07 4.41
N GLY A 395 -20.51 -11.38 4.03
CA GLY A 395 -19.97 -11.36 2.67
C GLY A 395 -18.79 -10.40 2.50
N MET A 396 -18.43 -10.10 1.26
CA MET A 396 -17.41 -9.11 0.90
C MET A 396 -17.90 -8.18 -0.19
N ASN A 397 -17.48 -6.92 -0.18
CA ASN A 397 -17.52 -6.06 -1.36
C ASN A 397 -16.11 -5.95 -1.96
N LEU A 398 -16.03 -5.74 -3.28
CA LEU A 398 -14.81 -5.38 -4.00
C LEU A 398 -15.11 -4.21 -4.95
N TRP A 399 -14.23 -3.22 -5.00
CA TRP A 399 -14.19 -2.18 -6.03
C TRP A 399 -12.86 -2.27 -6.79
N TYR A 400 -12.89 -2.14 -8.11
CA TYR A 400 -11.71 -2.02 -8.96
C TYR A 400 -11.92 -1.02 -10.10
N ALA A 401 -10.84 -0.40 -10.58
CA ALA A 401 -10.86 0.52 -11.72
C ALA A 401 -11.21 -0.21 -13.04
N LEU A 402 -12.31 0.18 -13.69
CA LEU A 402 -12.75 -0.37 -14.98
C LEU A 402 -12.22 0.45 -16.17
N ASP A 403 -12.23 1.77 -16.03
CA ASP A 403 -11.67 2.75 -16.95
C ASP A 403 -11.00 3.89 -16.15
N ASN A 404 -10.79 5.07 -16.74
CA ASN A 404 -10.16 6.22 -16.05
C ASN A 404 -11.12 7.03 -15.16
N SER A 405 -12.40 6.66 -15.08
CA SER A 405 -13.49 7.42 -14.44
C SER A 405 -14.53 6.54 -13.72
N THR A 406 -14.55 5.23 -14.02
CA THR A 406 -15.49 4.26 -13.47
C THR A 406 -14.80 3.23 -12.58
N PHE A 407 -15.26 3.10 -11.33
CA PHE A 407 -15.06 1.90 -10.53
C PHE A 407 -16.20 0.90 -10.77
N GLN A 408 -15.87 -0.39 -10.85
CA GLN A 408 -16.84 -1.48 -10.87
C GLN A 408 -16.89 -2.15 -9.49
N GLN A 409 -18.07 -2.17 -8.86
CA GLN A 409 -18.32 -2.90 -7.62
C GLN A 409 -18.82 -4.32 -7.91
N TYR A 410 -18.26 -5.29 -7.19
CA TYR A 410 -18.74 -6.66 -7.03
C TYR A 410 -19.01 -6.95 -5.55
N ALA A 411 -19.81 -7.98 -5.27
CA ALA A 411 -19.95 -8.54 -3.93
C ALA A 411 -19.97 -10.07 -3.95
N TRP A 412 -19.42 -10.66 -2.90
CA TRP A 412 -19.52 -12.07 -2.55
C TRP A 412 -20.34 -12.22 -1.28
N TYR A 413 -21.02 -13.34 -1.10
CA TYR A 413 -21.87 -13.62 0.06
C TYR A 413 -21.54 -15.00 0.62
N ALA A 414 -21.51 -15.13 1.94
CA ALA A 414 -21.17 -16.38 2.60
C ALA A 414 -22.15 -17.49 2.21
N GLY A 415 -21.61 -18.63 1.74
CA GLY A 415 -22.40 -19.75 1.23
C GLY A 415 -22.75 -19.68 -0.27
N ASN A 416 -22.28 -18.67 -0.99
CA ASN A 416 -22.22 -18.66 -2.46
C ASN A 416 -20.76 -18.84 -2.91
N ASP A 417 -20.51 -19.49 -4.04
CA ASP A 417 -19.18 -19.58 -4.64
C ASP A 417 -18.87 -18.37 -5.55
N ASP A 418 -19.90 -17.80 -6.18
CA ASP A 418 -19.77 -16.77 -7.21
C ASP A 418 -19.80 -15.33 -6.68
N TRP A 419 -18.95 -14.48 -7.29
CA TRP A 419 -18.96 -13.03 -7.12
C TRP A 419 -19.99 -12.39 -8.06
N GLN A 420 -20.88 -11.56 -7.51
CA GLN A 420 -21.97 -10.90 -8.23
C GLN A 420 -21.63 -9.43 -8.52
N GLN A 421 -21.90 -8.96 -9.74
CA GLN A 421 -21.72 -7.56 -10.11
C GLN A 421 -22.81 -6.68 -9.45
N ILE A 422 -22.43 -5.57 -8.81
CA ILE A 422 -23.36 -4.73 -8.03
C ILE A 422 -23.67 -3.38 -8.69
N LYS A 423 -22.66 -2.51 -8.87
CA LYS A 423 -22.86 -1.12 -9.31
C LYS A 423 -21.63 -0.59 -10.06
N LYS A 424 -21.88 0.21 -11.10
CA LYS A 424 -20.85 1.09 -11.68
C LYS A 424 -20.89 2.44 -10.98
N TRP A 425 -19.72 2.92 -10.60
CA TRP A 425 -19.48 4.15 -9.87
C TRP A 425 -18.69 5.07 -10.80
N GLN A 426 -19.38 6.00 -11.47
CA GLN A 426 -18.81 6.87 -12.50
C GLN A 426 -18.54 8.27 -11.94
N GLY A 427 -17.53 8.96 -12.47
CA GLY A 427 -17.17 10.33 -12.07
C GLY A 427 -16.05 10.41 -11.03
N PHE A 428 -15.39 9.29 -10.72
CA PHE A 428 -14.38 9.20 -9.66
C PHE A 428 -12.95 9.10 -10.20
N ASN A 429 -11.98 9.40 -9.35
CA ASN A 429 -10.57 9.20 -9.63
C ASN A 429 -10.19 7.72 -9.42
N THR A 430 -10.17 6.96 -10.51
CA THR A 430 -9.85 5.53 -10.53
C THR A 430 -8.40 5.17 -10.19
N GLN A 431 -7.56 6.18 -9.92
CA GLN A 431 -6.17 6.00 -9.45
C GLN A 431 -6.07 6.16 -7.93
N ALA A 432 -7.12 6.62 -7.26
CA ALA A 432 -7.24 6.62 -5.79
C ALA A 432 -7.65 5.26 -5.24
N GLY A 433 -7.47 5.07 -3.93
CA GLY A 433 -8.15 4.02 -3.18
C GLY A 433 -9.64 4.32 -3.02
N VAL A 434 -10.41 3.27 -2.70
CA VAL A 434 -11.80 3.39 -2.25
C VAL A 434 -11.80 3.14 -0.75
N GLY A 435 -12.34 4.06 0.04
CA GLY A 435 -12.64 3.83 1.44
C GLY A 435 -13.97 3.08 1.57
N CYS A 436 -14.13 2.31 2.64
CA CYS A 436 -15.35 1.57 2.90
C CYS A 436 -15.55 1.41 4.40
N PHE A 437 -16.80 1.41 4.83
CA PHE A 437 -17.14 1.22 6.23
C PHE A 437 -18.54 0.58 6.35
N SER A 438 -18.63 -0.52 7.09
CA SER A 438 -19.91 -1.15 7.45
C SER A 438 -19.81 -1.73 8.86
N TRP A 439 -19.09 -1.02 9.74
CA TRP A 439 -18.63 -1.52 11.03
C TRP A 439 -19.27 -0.72 12.17
N GLY A 440 -20.59 -0.85 12.27
CA GLY A 440 -21.37 -0.15 13.28
C GLY A 440 -22.68 -0.88 13.56
N ALA A 441 -23.38 -0.45 14.61
CA ALA A 441 -24.74 -0.86 14.89
C ALA A 441 -25.69 -0.35 13.81
N GLY A 442 -26.63 -1.20 13.38
CA GLY A 442 -27.61 -0.88 12.34
C GLY A 442 -27.24 -1.43 10.96
N THR A 443 -27.75 -0.77 9.92
CA THR A 443 -27.91 -1.35 8.58
C THR A 443 -27.28 -0.52 7.45
N THR A 444 -26.64 0.60 7.80
CA THR A 444 -25.97 1.51 6.86
C THR A 444 -24.58 1.01 6.44
N GLN A 445 -24.37 0.87 5.13
CA GLN A 445 -23.07 0.68 4.50
C GLN A 445 -22.56 2.00 3.93
N TYR A 446 -21.24 2.20 3.92
CA TYR A 446 -20.59 3.39 3.37
C TYR A 446 -19.48 3.03 2.37
N ALA A 447 -19.32 3.88 1.37
CA ALA A 447 -18.21 3.89 0.43
C ALA A 447 -17.69 5.34 0.32
N MET A 448 -16.38 5.53 0.39
CA MET A 448 -15.73 6.84 0.33
C MET A 448 -14.85 6.87 -0.91
N MET A 449 -15.04 7.84 -1.79
CA MET A 449 -14.45 7.83 -3.14
C MET A 449 -13.92 9.21 -3.50
N VAL A 450 -12.74 9.28 -4.14
CA VAL A 450 -12.18 10.54 -4.61
C VAL A 450 -12.88 10.95 -5.90
N SER A 451 -13.42 12.17 -5.97
CA SER A 451 -14.07 12.74 -7.15
C SER A 451 -13.07 13.12 -8.24
N LYS A 452 -13.54 13.65 -9.38
CA LYS A 452 -12.64 14.25 -10.39
C LYS A 452 -12.14 15.65 -10.02
N ASP A 453 -12.73 16.29 -9.02
CA ASP A 453 -12.35 17.62 -8.53
C ASP A 453 -11.36 17.57 -7.35
N GLU A 454 -10.83 16.39 -7.03
CA GLU A 454 -9.86 16.11 -5.95
C GLU A 454 -10.41 16.22 -4.51
N ASP A 455 -11.72 16.01 -4.34
CA ASP A 455 -12.40 15.88 -3.04
C ASP A 455 -12.71 14.41 -2.71
N VAL A 456 -12.75 14.01 -1.42
CA VAL A 456 -13.32 12.71 -0.99
C VAL A 456 -14.80 12.88 -0.67
N GLU A 457 -15.64 12.19 -1.42
CA GLU A 457 -17.09 12.12 -1.21
C GLU A 457 -17.46 10.90 -0.36
N PHE A 458 -18.50 11.06 0.48
CA PHE A 458 -19.01 10.00 1.36
C PHE A 458 -20.36 9.52 0.86
N TYR A 459 -20.41 8.30 0.34
CA TYR A 459 -21.64 7.64 -0.05
C TYR A 459 -22.13 6.71 1.05
N TRP A 460 -23.44 6.67 1.26
CA TRP A 460 -24.11 5.82 2.24
C TRP A 460 -25.28 5.06 1.60
N LYS A 461 -25.59 3.89 2.16
CA LYS A 461 -26.72 3.05 1.77
C LYS A 461 -27.29 2.39 3.01
N ASP A 462 -28.50 2.75 3.42
CA ASP A 462 -29.22 1.92 4.38
C ASP A 462 -29.73 0.62 3.73
N SER A 463 -29.79 -0.44 4.51
CA SER A 463 -30.32 -1.73 4.11
C SER A 463 -31.27 -2.36 5.14
N ASP A 464 -31.94 -1.54 5.96
CA ASP A 464 -32.99 -2.03 6.84
C ASP A 464 -34.11 -2.66 6.01
N THR A 465 -34.50 -3.86 6.43
CA THR A 465 -35.60 -4.63 5.85
C THR A 465 -36.79 -4.75 6.83
N ASN A 466 -36.69 -4.15 8.02
CA ASN A 466 -37.73 -4.17 9.03
C ASN A 466 -38.77 -3.05 8.81
N THR A 467 -39.89 -3.41 8.20
CA THR A 467 -41.03 -2.53 7.92
C THR A 467 -41.71 -1.94 9.17
N SER A 468 -41.31 -2.33 10.39
CA SER A 468 -41.77 -1.72 11.65
C SER A 468 -40.86 -0.61 12.19
N THR A 469 -39.62 -0.48 11.71
CA THR A 469 -38.66 0.58 12.09
C THR A 469 -38.35 1.56 10.97
N GLN A 470 -38.61 1.18 9.72
CA GLN A 470 -38.37 2.02 8.53
C GLN A 470 -39.12 3.37 8.57
N VAL A 471 -38.38 4.45 8.81
CA VAL A 471 -38.79 5.82 8.44
C VAL A 471 -38.36 6.06 6.99
N ARG A 472 -39.12 5.52 6.03
CA ARG A 472 -38.86 5.76 4.60
C ARG A 472 -39.52 7.07 4.16
N ASN A 473 -38.71 8.09 3.93
CA ASN A 473 -39.07 9.32 3.23
C ASN A 473 -38.06 9.60 2.10
N ASP A 474 -38.23 10.70 1.37
CA ASP A 474 -37.34 11.07 0.26
C ASP A 474 -35.96 11.57 0.73
N GLU A 475 -35.82 11.90 2.01
CA GLU A 475 -34.56 12.33 2.65
C GLU A 475 -33.72 11.12 3.12
N HIS A 476 -34.36 9.97 3.38
CA HIS A 476 -33.74 8.72 3.84
C HIS A 476 -34.18 7.50 2.99
N PRO A 477 -33.67 7.36 1.75
CA PRO A 477 -34.08 6.29 0.84
C PRO A 477 -33.42 4.94 1.14
N ILE A 478 -34.24 3.97 1.56
CA ILE A 478 -33.83 2.59 1.86
C ILE A 478 -33.29 1.89 0.59
N ASN A 479 -32.15 1.21 0.72
CA ASN A 479 -31.47 0.43 -0.31
C ASN A 479 -30.97 1.21 -1.56
N ALA A 480 -31.07 2.54 -1.59
CA ALA A 480 -30.36 3.38 -2.56
C ALA A 480 -28.89 3.61 -2.13
N TRP A 481 -28.11 4.35 -2.94
CA TRP A 481 -26.74 4.78 -2.60
C TRP A 481 -26.69 6.30 -2.77
N GLU A 482 -26.72 7.04 -1.67
CA GLU A 482 -26.81 8.50 -1.63
C GLU A 482 -25.50 9.15 -1.20
N ASN A 483 -25.30 10.42 -1.56
CA ASN A 483 -24.10 11.19 -1.21
C ASN A 483 -24.36 12.11 -0.01
N ALA A 484 -23.61 11.93 1.09
CA ALA A 484 -23.57 12.84 2.22
C ALA A 484 -22.54 13.95 1.96
N THR A 485 -22.88 14.89 1.06
CA THR A 485 -21.97 15.96 0.60
C THR A 485 -21.45 16.87 1.72
N ALA A 486 -22.20 16.98 2.83
CA ALA A 486 -21.78 17.70 4.04
C ALA A 486 -20.54 17.09 4.75
N ALA A 487 -20.15 15.86 4.40
CA ALA A 487 -18.95 15.20 4.91
C ALA A 487 -17.76 15.23 3.95
N ALA A 488 -17.86 15.90 2.79
CA ALA A 488 -16.79 15.88 1.79
C ALA A 488 -15.48 16.49 2.31
N ILE A 489 -14.36 15.75 2.15
CA ILE A 489 -13.02 16.22 2.57
C ILE A 489 -12.29 16.77 1.35
N GLN A 490 -11.99 18.07 1.39
CA GLN A 490 -11.46 18.81 0.25
C GLN A 490 -9.94 18.75 0.08
N ASP A 491 -9.46 19.10 -1.11
CA ASP A 491 -8.04 19.23 -1.47
C ASP A 491 -7.20 17.97 -1.18
N VAL A 492 -7.71 16.77 -1.51
CA VAL A 492 -6.95 15.52 -1.35
C VAL A 492 -5.93 15.29 -2.47
N TRP A 493 -4.95 14.41 -2.23
CA TRP A 493 -4.09 13.96 -3.32
C TRP A 493 -4.93 13.10 -4.29
N PRO A 494 -4.91 13.35 -5.61
CA PRO A 494 -5.86 12.74 -6.55
C PRO A 494 -5.78 11.21 -6.64
N SER A 495 -4.61 10.62 -6.36
CA SER A 495 -4.41 9.17 -6.21
C SER A 495 -4.19 8.74 -4.75
N THR A 496 -4.77 9.45 -3.77
CA THR A 496 -4.67 9.06 -2.35
C THR A 496 -5.24 7.67 -2.12
N SER A 497 -4.64 6.88 -1.23
CA SER A 497 -5.38 5.80 -0.57
C SER A 497 -6.38 6.37 0.43
N LEU A 498 -7.35 5.56 0.84
CA LEU A 498 -8.35 5.90 1.85
C LEU A 498 -8.40 4.74 2.85
N GLY A 499 -8.51 5.04 4.14
CA GLY A 499 -8.49 4.02 5.20
C GLY A 499 -9.24 4.45 6.45
N TYR A 500 -9.61 3.50 7.31
CA TYR A 500 -10.44 3.76 8.48
C TYR A 500 -10.03 2.92 9.70
N THR A 501 -10.09 3.52 10.90
CA THR A 501 -9.80 2.86 12.20
C THR A 501 -10.85 3.25 13.25
N SER A 502 -10.50 4.08 14.23
CA SER A 502 -11.43 4.99 14.93
C SER A 502 -11.58 6.32 14.17
N PHE A 503 -10.69 6.60 13.21
CA PHE A 503 -10.65 7.81 12.40
C PHE A 503 -10.59 7.43 10.91
N PHE A 504 -11.14 8.28 10.04
CA PHE A 504 -10.94 8.17 8.59
C PHE A 504 -9.66 8.86 8.16
N TYR A 505 -8.94 8.31 7.18
CA TYR A 505 -7.64 8.81 6.73
C TYR A 505 -7.60 9.08 5.23
N ALA A 506 -7.01 10.21 4.87
CA ALA A 506 -6.67 10.62 3.51
C ALA A 506 -5.28 11.30 3.48
N GLN A 507 -4.62 11.27 2.32
CA GLN A 507 -3.47 12.14 2.03
C GLN A 507 -3.98 13.42 1.36
N LEU A 508 -3.59 14.59 1.88
CA LEU A 508 -3.92 15.87 1.24
C LEU A 508 -2.99 16.23 0.08
N ALA A 509 -3.36 17.24 -0.71
CA ALA A 509 -2.54 17.77 -1.80
C ALA A 509 -1.14 18.25 -1.35
N ASP A 510 -0.96 18.63 -0.08
CA ASP A 510 0.35 18.93 0.54
C ASP A 510 1.25 17.68 0.76
N ARG A 511 0.68 16.47 0.62
CA ARG A 511 1.20 15.12 0.90
C ARG A 511 1.27 14.72 2.38
N SER A 512 0.73 15.53 3.29
CA SER A 512 0.49 15.12 4.66
C SER A 512 -0.64 14.10 4.72
N ILE A 513 -0.52 13.09 5.59
CA ILE A 513 -1.60 12.15 5.88
C ILE A 513 -2.35 12.68 7.10
N ARG A 514 -3.68 12.78 7.02
CA ARG A 514 -4.52 13.32 8.10
C ARG A 514 -5.60 12.32 8.49
N GLY A 515 -5.90 12.28 9.78
CA GLY A 515 -7.00 11.54 10.38
C GLY A 515 -8.16 12.47 10.73
N TYR A 516 -9.38 12.00 10.50
CA TYR A 516 -10.64 12.73 10.65
C TYR A 516 -11.60 11.94 11.55
N ASP A 517 -12.21 12.61 12.53
CA ASP A 517 -13.32 12.05 13.30
C ASP A 517 -14.60 12.20 12.48
N VAL A 518 -15.11 11.07 11.96
CA VAL A 518 -16.30 11.04 11.08
C VAL A 518 -17.46 10.45 11.84
N LEU A 519 -18.49 11.27 12.06
CA LEU A 519 -19.78 10.86 12.58
C LEU A 519 -20.59 10.28 11.42
N PHE A 520 -20.55 8.96 11.25
CA PHE A 520 -21.34 8.22 10.27
C PHE A 520 -22.83 8.25 10.66
N GLY A 521 -23.64 9.02 9.93
CA GLY A 521 -25.02 9.35 10.27
C GLY A 521 -25.97 9.39 9.06
N ALA A 522 -25.73 8.56 8.04
CA ALA A 522 -26.45 8.54 6.77
C ALA A 522 -26.44 9.94 6.11
N GLU A 523 -27.59 10.54 5.80
CA GLU A 523 -27.71 11.92 5.31
C GLU A 523 -27.13 12.97 6.27
N ASN A 524 -27.09 12.68 7.58
CA ASN A 524 -26.48 13.52 8.61
C ASN A 524 -24.98 13.23 8.85
N THR A 525 -24.31 12.49 7.96
CA THR A 525 -22.87 12.20 8.08
C THR A 525 -22.05 13.49 8.03
N SER A 526 -21.09 13.64 8.95
CA SER A 526 -20.28 14.85 9.09
C SER A 526 -18.95 14.57 9.79
N TYR A 527 -17.97 15.49 9.71
CA TYR A 527 -16.70 15.38 10.42
C TYR A 527 -16.41 16.64 11.28
N PRO A 528 -16.90 16.69 12.54
CA PRO A 528 -16.72 17.86 13.39
C PRO A 528 -15.22 18.10 13.64
N HIS A 529 -14.75 19.33 13.45
CA HIS A 529 -13.31 19.69 13.47
C HIS A 529 -12.61 19.58 14.84
N ARG A 530 -13.15 18.81 15.79
CA ARG A 530 -12.66 18.73 17.18
C ARG A 530 -11.50 17.75 17.37
N GLU A 531 -11.46 16.66 16.61
CA GLU A 531 -10.46 15.58 16.79
C GLU A 531 -9.68 15.24 15.50
N ASN A 532 -9.69 16.13 14.50
CA ASN A 532 -8.87 15.98 13.29
C ASN A 532 -7.38 16.20 13.60
N PHE A 533 -6.48 15.39 13.01
CA PHE A 533 -5.05 15.47 13.26
C PHE A 533 -4.20 15.13 12.02
N THR A 534 -2.92 15.49 12.06
CA THR A 534 -1.93 15.16 11.01
C THR A 534 -0.91 14.14 11.54
N VAL A 535 -0.44 13.25 10.66
CA VAL A 535 0.74 12.41 10.92
C VAL A 535 1.96 13.32 10.87
N GLN A 536 2.64 13.51 12.01
CA GLN A 536 3.64 14.56 12.16
C GLN A 536 4.79 14.17 13.09
N THR A 537 5.98 14.68 12.80
CA THR A 537 7.09 14.71 13.77
C THR A 537 6.82 15.80 14.83
N PRO A 538 7.53 15.83 15.97
CA PRO A 538 7.46 16.93 16.94
C PRO A 538 7.83 18.33 16.37
N ALA A 539 8.43 18.40 15.18
CA ALA A 539 8.85 19.65 14.55
C ALA A 539 7.95 20.11 13.38
N ALA A 540 7.34 19.18 12.64
CA ALA A 540 6.57 19.45 11.42
C ALA A 540 5.70 18.25 10.97
N PRO A 541 4.64 18.47 10.19
CA PRO A 541 3.94 17.43 9.42
C PRO A 541 4.90 16.51 8.66
N LEU A 542 4.58 15.22 8.63
CA LEU A 542 5.35 14.23 7.88
C LEU A 542 4.74 14.08 6.49
N TYR A 543 5.44 14.59 5.49
CA TYR A 543 5.06 14.45 4.09
C TYR A 543 5.49 13.08 3.57
N ALA A 544 4.53 12.30 3.09
CA ALA A 544 4.79 11.03 2.42
C ALA A 544 5.07 11.24 0.92
N LEU A 545 5.32 10.15 0.17
CA LEU A 545 5.26 10.21 -1.30
C LEU A 545 3.82 10.54 -1.72
N GLY A 546 3.64 11.42 -2.71
CA GLY A 546 2.32 11.75 -3.24
C GLY A 546 1.74 10.55 -3.98
N GLY A 547 0.50 10.17 -3.65
CA GLY A 547 -0.13 8.97 -4.19
C GLY A 547 0.47 7.67 -3.64
N THR A 548 1.11 7.72 -2.46
CA THR A 548 1.55 6.52 -1.77
C THR A 548 0.34 5.68 -1.37
N HIS A 549 0.43 4.36 -1.52
CA HIS A 549 -0.50 3.48 -0.85
C HIS A 549 -0.24 3.53 0.65
N PHE A 550 -1.32 3.59 1.43
CA PHE A 550 -1.23 3.49 2.87
C PHE A 550 -2.30 2.58 3.45
N SER A 551 -1.97 1.95 4.58
CA SER A 551 -2.90 1.16 5.38
C SER A 551 -2.87 1.65 6.83
N VAL A 552 -3.99 1.48 7.53
CA VAL A 552 -4.17 1.97 8.91
C VAL A 552 -4.79 0.88 9.77
N THR A 553 -4.47 0.88 11.06
CA THR A 553 -5.16 0.02 12.05
C THR A 553 -5.17 0.68 13.43
N SER A 554 -6.08 0.24 14.28
CA SER A 554 -6.11 0.55 15.71
C SER A 554 -5.99 -0.76 16.49
N VAL A 555 -4.99 -0.84 17.37
CA VAL A 555 -4.78 -1.98 18.26
C VAL A 555 -5.02 -1.54 19.69
N SER A 556 -5.75 -2.36 20.44
CA SER A 556 -5.84 -2.29 21.90
C SER A 556 -5.59 -3.69 22.46
N GLU A 557 -4.76 -3.80 23.49
CA GLU A 557 -4.56 -5.01 24.28
C GLU A 557 -4.93 -4.71 25.74
N MET A 558 -5.81 -5.53 26.31
CA MET A 558 -6.30 -5.41 27.69
C MET A 558 -5.84 -6.62 28.51
N ASN A 559 -5.75 -6.45 29.82
CA ASN A 559 -5.52 -7.56 30.74
C ASN A 559 -6.82 -8.31 31.09
N GLU A 560 -6.72 -9.40 31.86
CA GLU A 560 -7.85 -10.22 32.34
C GLU A 560 -8.89 -9.45 33.20
N LYS A 561 -8.62 -8.20 33.57
CA LYS A 561 -9.50 -7.32 34.35
C LYS A 561 -10.16 -6.21 33.51
N GLY A 562 -9.80 -6.11 32.23
CA GLY A 562 -10.22 -5.02 31.34
C GLY A 562 -9.37 -3.75 31.41
N ASP A 563 -8.25 -3.73 32.16
CA ASP A 563 -7.33 -2.59 32.13
C ASP A 563 -6.58 -2.59 30.78
N VAL A 564 -6.52 -1.45 30.10
CA VAL A 564 -5.72 -1.28 28.87
C VAL A 564 -4.22 -1.40 29.20
N LEU A 565 -3.57 -2.43 28.66
CA LEU A 565 -2.12 -2.61 28.71
C LEU A 565 -1.42 -1.75 27.64
N TYR A 566 -2.05 -1.64 26.47
CA TYR A 566 -1.51 -0.92 25.32
C TYR A 566 -2.63 -0.50 24.36
N ASP A 567 -2.60 0.76 23.90
CA ASP A 567 -3.45 1.27 22.82
C ASP A 567 -2.59 1.99 21.77
N SER A 568 -2.87 1.83 20.48
CA SER A 568 -2.27 2.66 19.41
C SER A 568 -3.02 2.65 18.09
N LEU A 569 -2.96 3.79 17.41
CA LEU A 569 -3.21 3.97 15.99
C LEU A 569 -1.89 3.75 15.23
N TYR A 570 -1.94 2.99 14.14
CA TYR A 570 -0.84 2.79 13.20
C TYR A 570 -1.22 3.32 11.82
N VAL A 571 -0.24 3.92 11.13
CA VAL A 571 -0.31 4.34 9.73
C VAL A 571 0.94 3.81 9.01
N PHE A 572 0.77 3.03 7.95
CA PHE A 572 1.83 2.42 7.15
C PHE A 572 1.83 3.00 5.73
N PHE A 573 2.93 3.59 5.28
CA PHE A 573 3.03 4.34 4.00
C PHE A 573 4.49 4.43 3.52
N GLN A 574 4.76 4.98 2.34
CA GLN A 574 6.13 5.18 1.83
C GLN A 574 6.59 6.64 1.91
N THR A 575 7.85 6.86 2.26
CA THR A 575 8.52 8.18 2.30
C THR A 575 9.63 8.34 1.27
N GLN A 576 10.25 7.23 0.87
CA GLN A 576 11.38 7.12 -0.06
C GLN A 576 11.07 6.15 -1.21
N GLY A 577 10.18 5.17 -0.99
CA GLY A 577 9.65 4.26 -2.02
C GLY A 577 10.34 2.90 -2.07
N ASP A 578 11.51 2.76 -1.45
CA ASP A 578 12.08 1.46 -1.05
C ASP A 578 11.72 1.07 0.40
N ASP A 579 11.05 1.97 1.12
CA ASP A 579 10.64 1.84 2.52
C ASP A 579 9.18 1.40 2.69
N ILE A 580 8.88 0.95 3.91
CA ILE A 580 7.55 1.06 4.52
C ILE A 580 7.77 1.79 5.83
N THR A 581 7.35 3.04 5.93
CA THR A 581 7.35 3.82 7.16
C THR A 581 6.10 3.49 7.98
N ALA A 582 6.31 3.18 9.26
CA ALA A 582 5.26 3.06 10.26
C ALA A 582 5.27 4.29 11.16
N ALA A 583 4.13 4.98 11.25
CA ALA A 583 3.87 5.98 12.27
C ALA A 583 2.87 5.41 13.28
N THR A 584 3.17 5.53 14.58
CA THR A 584 2.32 5.04 15.67
C THR A 584 2.18 6.06 16.80
N ARG A 585 0.99 6.18 17.38
CA ARG A 585 0.69 6.94 18.61
C ARG A 585 -0.49 6.31 19.35
N ARG A 586 -0.78 6.72 20.59
CA ARG A 586 -2.00 6.29 21.30
C ARG A 586 -3.28 6.78 20.60
N VAL A 587 -4.39 6.09 20.84
CA VAL A 587 -5.70 6.41 20.26
C VAL A 587 -6.12 7.81 20.68
N HIS A 588 -6.13 8.06 21.99
CA HIS A 588 -6.48 9.34 22.61
C HIS A 588 -5.34 10.39 22.61
N GLY A 589 -4.47 10.35 21.59
CA GLY A 589 -3.47 11.40 21.32
C GLY A 589 -2.02 11.03 21.68
N GLY A 590 -1.24 12.05 22.04
CA GLY A 590 0.21 11.94 22.25
C GLY A 590 1.05 12.11 20.96
N GLU A 591 2.37 12.09 21.11
CA GLU A 591 3.32 12.24 19.99
C GLU A 591 3.37 10.99 19.09
N TRP A 592 3.67 11.20 17.81
CA TRP A 592 3.94 10.09 16.88
C TRP A 592 5.37 9.59 17.02
N THR A 593 5.51 8.30 17.28
CA THR A 593 6.75 7.55 17.02
C THR A 593 6.75 7.10 15.56
N ILE A 594 7.79 7.44 14.81
CA ILE A 594 7.90 7.17 13.37
C ILE A 594 9.19 6.38 13.11
N ALA A 595 9.10 5.26 12.40
CA ALA A 595 10.26 4.46 12.01
C ALA A 595 10.02 3.68 10.69
N PRO A 596 11.04 3.49 9.84
CA PRO A 596 10.97 2.55 8.74
C PRO A 596 10.97 1.10 9.26
N LEU A 597 10.06 0.28 8.73
CA LEU A 597 10.06 -1.16 8.94
C LEU A 597 11.22 -1.82 8.20
N LYS A 598 11.82 -2.83 8.82
CA LYS A 598 12.88 -3.62 8.19
C LYS A 598 12.26 -4.67 7.26
N VAL A 599 12.16 -4.33 5.97
CA VAL A 599 11.95 -5.31 4.90
C VAL A 599 13.27 -6.06 4.63
N PRO A 600 13.30 -7.41 4.64
CA PRO A 600 14.45 -8.19 4.18
C PRO A 600 14.55 -8.18 2.65
N ASP A 601 15.74 -7.96 2.10
CA ASP A 601 16.02 -8.05 0.65
C ASP A 601 16.02 -9.50 0.13
N ALA A 602 16.10 -10.47 1.05
CA ALA A 602 15.98 -11.91 0.81
C ALA A 602 14.91 -12.46 1.77
#